data_AF-Q54FU5-F1
#
_entry.id   AF-Q54FU5-F1
#
_cell.length_a   1.000
_cell.length_b   1.000
_cell.length_c   1.000
_cell.angle_alpha   90.00
_cell.angle_beta   90.00
_cell.angle_gamma   90.00
#
_symmetry.space_group_name_H-M   'P 1'
#
loop_
_entity.id
_entity.type
_entity.pdbx_description
1 polymer ?
#
loop_
_entity_poly.entity_id
_entity_poly.type
_entity_poly.pdbx_seq_one_letter_code
_entity_poly.pdbx_strand_id
1 'polypeptide(L)' 'MIKIINFLLILMMFLILCFNVNADIECSKIQCNVPKCPPGSKITHSRAFSCCPMCA' A
#
# COMPACT_ATOMS: atom_id res chain seq x y z
N MET A 1 20.41 16.87 24.45
CA MET A 1 20.22 17.01 22.99
C MET A 1 20.09 15.65 22.28
N ILE A 2 21.01 14.70 22.50
CA ILE A 2 21.00 13.36 21.85
C ILE A 2 19.65 12.61 21.96
N LYS A 3 18.98 12.67 23.12
CA LYS A 3 17.67 12.00 23.32
C LYS A 3 16.59 12.52 22.37
N ILE A 4 16.59 13.83 22.08
CA ILE A 4 15.63 14.47 21.15
C ILE A 4 15.93 14.03 19.72
N ILE A 5 17.21 13.99 19.33
CA ILE A 5 17.63 13.52 17.99
C ILE A 5 17.22 12.05 17.80
N ASN A 6 17.45 11.19 18.80
CA ASN A 6 17.06 9.78 18.72
C ASN A 6 15.53 9.62 18.65
N PHE A 7 14.78 10.43 19.39
CA PHE A 7 13.32 10.44 19.31
C PHE A 7 12.83 10.86 17.91
N LEU A 8 13.43 11.89 17.32
CA LEU A 8 13.13 12.32 15.94
C LEU A 8 13.43 11.21 14.92
N LEU A 9 14.56 10.51 15.05
CA LEU A 9 14.92 9.39 14.16
C LEU A 9 13.88 8.25 14.24
N ILE A 10 13.48 7.86 15.45
CA ILE A 10 12.45 6.82 15.65
C ILE A 10 11.11 7.27 15.06
N LEU A 11 10.72 8.52 15.27
CA LEU A 11 9.48 9.07 14.72
C LEU A 11 9.50 9.06 13.19
N MET A 12 10.60 9.48 12.56
CA MET A 12 10.75 9.43 11.10
C MET A 12 10.68 8.00 10.57
N MET A 13 11.33 7.04 11.23
CA MET A 13 11.26 5.63 10.84
C MET A 13 9.83 5.09 10.91
N PHE A 14 9.08 5.45 11.95
CA PHE A 14 7.66 5.11 12.08
C PHE A 14 6.82 5.72 10.96
N LEU A 15 7.02 7.01 10.66
CA LEU A 15 6.32 7.68 9.58
C LEU A 15 6.62 7.01 8.23
N ILE A 16 7.88 6.71 7.92
CA ILE A 16 8.26 6.01 6.68
C ILE A 16 7.55 4.66 6.58
N LEU A 17 7.49 3.90 7.69
CA LEU A 17 6.78 2.61 7.71
C LEU A 17 5.28 2.79 7.44
N CYS A 18 4.64 3.79 8.06
CA CYS A 18 3.23 4.13 7.86
C CYS A 18 2.92 4.66 6.45
N PHE A 19 3.82 5.44 5.85
CA PHE A 19 3.64 5.93 4.48
C PHE A 19 3.76 4.80 3.45
N ASN A 20 4.67 3.85 3.66
CA ASN A 20 4.83 2.72 2.73
C ASN A 20 3.64 1.75 2.76
N VAL A 21 2.96 1.57 3.89
CA VAL A 21 1.78 0.69 3.93
C VAL A 21 0.57 1.27 3.19
N ASN A 22 0.47 2.60 3.05
CA ASN A 22 -0.72 3.23 2.45
C ASN A 22 -0.87 3.00 0.95
N ALA A 23 0.22 2.73 0.22
CA ALA A 23 0.15 2.44 -1.22
C ALA A 23 -0.55 1.11 -1.51
N ASP A 24 -0.56 0.17 -0.56
CA ASP A 24 -1.16 -1.16 -0.72
C ASP A 24 -2.51 -1.32 -0.01
N ILE A 25 -3.00 -0.34 0.76
CA ILE A 25 -4.28 -0.49 1.49
C ILE A 25 -5.43 -0.72 0.52
N GLU A 26 -5.47 0.00 -0.60
CA GLU A 26 -6.51 -0.17 -1.62
C GLU A 26 -6.53 -1.60 -2.20
N CYS A 27 -5.40 -2.30 -2.15
CA CYS A 27 -5.23 -3.65 -2.72
C CYS A 27 -5.01 -4.73 -1.67
N SER A 28 -5.05 -4.39 -0.38
CA SER A 28 -4.74 -5.30 0.75
C SER A 28 -5.63 -6.56 0.81
N LYS A 29 -6.79 -6.54 0.13
CA LYS A 29 -7.72 -7.68 0.01
C LYS A 29 -7.89 -8.18 -1.43
N ILE A 30 -7.09 -7.69 -2.37
CA ILE A 30 -7.15 -8.05 -3.78
C ILE A 30 -5.90 -8.88 -4.09
N GLN A 31 -6.08 -10.06 -4.68
CA GLN A 31 -4.95 -10.85 -5.15
C GLN A 31 -4.30 -10.17 -6.36
N CYS A 32 -3.07 -9.69 -6.21
CA CYS A 32 -2.29 -9.14 -7.32
C CYS A 32 -2.12 -10.18 -8.44
N ASN A 33 -2.24 -9.74 -9.69
CA ASN A 33 -2.05 -10.55 -10.91
C ASN A 33 -2.98 -11.77 -11.08
N VAL A 34 -4.05 -11.90 -10.29
CA VAL A 34 -4.99 -13.03 -10.39
C VAL A 34 -6.44 -12.56 -10.31
N PRO A 35 -7.17 -12.50 -11.45
CA PRO A 35 -6.67 -12.51 -12.83
C PRO A 35 -5.89 -11.22 -13.18
N LYS A 36 -5.09 -11.27 -14.26
CA LYS A 36 -4.35 -10.09 -14.73
C LYS A 36 -5.34 -8.96 -15.08
N CYS A 37 -5.18 -7.81 -14.45
CA CYS A 37 -5.95 -6.61 -14.75
C CYS A 37 -5.67 -6.16 -16.20
N PRO A 38 -6.69 -5.96 -17.04
CA PRO A 38 -6.47 -5.33 -18.33
C PRO A 38 -5.95 -3.88 -18.16
N PRO A 39 -5.12 -3.38 -19.08
CA PRO A 39 -4.62 -2.00 -19.02
C PRO A 39 -5.78 -1.00 -18.98
N GLY A 40 -5.70 0.00 -18.09
CA GLY A 40 -6.76 1.00 -17.89
C GLY A 40 -7.88 0.58 -16.92
N SER A 41 -7.77 -0.59 -16.29
CA SER A 41 -8.70 -1.00 -15.23
C SER A 41 -8.62 -0.07 -14.02
N LYS A 42 -9.76 0.11 -13.33
CA LYS A 42 -9.84 0.81 -12.04
C LYS A 42 -9.87 -0.20 -10.90
N ILE A 43 -9.45 0.24 -9.70
CA ILE A 43 -9.60 -0.58 -8.49
C ILE A 43 -11.07 -0.99 -8.36
N THR A 44 -11.31 -2.29 -8.30
CA THR A 44 -12.65 -2.85 -8.20
C THR A 44 -12.70 -3.84 -7.05
N HIS A 45 -13.66 -3.67 -6.16
CA HIS A 45 -13.96 -4.58 -5.07
C HIS A 45 -15.28 -5.30 -5.37
N SER A 46 -15.24 -6.35 -6.20
CA SER A 46 -16.40 -7.22 -6.41
C SER A 46 -16.08 -8.62 -5.91
N ARG A 47 -17.10 -9.27 -5.32
CA ARG A 47 -17.01 -10.67 -4.85
C ARG A 47 -16.70 -11.65 -5.99
N ALA A 48 -17.08 -11.30 -7.22
CA ALA A 48 -16.81 -12.12 -8.41
C ALA A 48 -15.46 -11.80 -9.06
N PHE A 49 -15.01 -10.55 -8.99
CA PHE A 49 -13.80 -10.07 -9.65
C PHE A 49 -13.28 -8.83 -8.94
N SER A 50 -12.09 -8.92 -8.35
CA SER A 50 -11.41 -7.75 -7.80
C SER A 50 -10.10 -7.56 -8.54
N CYS A 51 -9.83 -6.33 -8.96
CA CYS A 51 -8.64 -5.99 -9.73
C CYS A 51 -7.97 -4.77 -9.09
N CYS A 52 -6.66 -4.88 -8.89
CA CYS A 52 -5.81 -3.80 -8.44
C CYS A 52 -4.85 -3.43 -9.58
N PRO A 53 -5.07 -2.32 -10.29
CA PRO A 53 -4.18 -1.88 -11.37
C PRO A 53 -2.79 -1.48 -10.86
N MET A 54 -2.62 -1.22 -9.56
CA MET A 54 -1.31 -0.93 -8.95
C MET A 54 -0.44 -2.19 -8.77
N CYS A 55 -1.05 -3.38 -8.85
CA CYS A 55 -0.35 -4.67 -8.83
C CYS A 55 0.14 -5.14 -10.22
N ALA A 56 -0.30 -4.47 -11.29
CA ALA A 56 -0.13 -4.93 -12.67
C ALA A 56 1.27 -4.66 -13.24
#